data_AF-A0A0Q6NJD7-F1
#
_entry.id   AF-A0A0Q6NJD7-F1
#
_cell.length_a   1.000
_cell.length_b   1.000
_cell.length_c   1.000
_cell.angle_alpha   90.00
_cell.angle_beta   90.00
_cell.angle_gamma   90.00
#
_symmetry.space_group_name_H-M   'P 1'
#
loop_
_entity.id
_entity.type
_entity.pdbx_description
1 polymer ?
#
loop_
_entity_poly.entity_id
_entity_poly.type
_entity_poly.pdbx_seq_one_letter_code
_entity_poly.pdbx_strand_id
1 'polypeptide(L)' 'MAETALGSGRATAQLGFAVVVPPVMRVLQVTSLKDGVEYRIWTNTRSAFFNGREYRFPKVGEYTLKMPSSPQGTYLIHGL' A
#
# COMPACT_ATOMS: atom_id res chain seq x y z
N MET A 1 -24.68 -32.96 53.48
CA MET A 1 -24.92 -32.95 52.01
C MET A 1 -24.03 -31.85 51.45
N ALA A 2 -23.16 -32.17 50.49
CA ALA A 2 -22.19 -31.21 49.97
C ALA A 2 -22.76 -30.61 48.68
N GLU A 3 -23.03 -29.30 48.70
CA GLU A 3 -23.51 -28.54 47.56
C GLU A 3 -22.30 -28.07 46.74
N THR A 4 -22.02 -28.73 45.62
CA THR A 4 -21.06 -28.22 44.63
C THR A 4 -21.75 -27.17 43.76
N ALA A 5 -21.68 -25.91 44.18
CA ALA A 5 -21.96 -24.78 43.31
C ALA A 5 -20.86 -24.71 42.24
N LEU A 6 -21.06 -25.43 41.13
CA LEU A 6 -20.21 -25.31 39.95
C LEU A 6 -20.52 -23.96 39.30
N GLY A 7 -19.83 -22.92 39.75
CA GLY A 7 -19.88 -21.61 39.13
C GLY A 7 -19.42 -21.73 37.68
N SER A 8 -20.35 -21.64 36.74
CA SER A 8 -20.10 -21.57 35.31
C SER A 8 -19.40 -20.25 34.97
N GLY A 9 -18.13 -20.14 35.33
CA GLY A 9 -17.25 -19.06 34.90
C GLY A 9 -17.06 -19.14 33.39
N ARG A 10 -17.79 -18.32 32.64
CA ARG A 10 -17.57 -18.15 31.20
C ARG A 10 -16.16 -17.58 31.00
N ALA A 11 -15.23 -18.42 30.56
CA ALA A 11 -13.95 -17.98 30.03
C ALA A 11 -14.19 -17.39 28.63
N THR A 12 -14.18 -16.08 28.51
CA THR A 12 -14.25 -15.41 27.20
C THR A 12 -12.83 -15.31 26.65
N ALA A 13 -12.48 -16.14 25.67
CA ALA A 13 -11.24 -15.98 24.92
C ALA A 13 -11.45 -14.95 23.79
N GLN A 14 -10.56 -13.97 23.70
CA GLN A 14 -10.53 -13.03 22.57
C GLN A 14 -9.40 -13.43 21.62
N LEU A 15 -9.75 -13.61 20.35
CA LEU A 15 -8.80 -13.87 19.28
C LEU A 15 -8.74 -12.65 18.35
N GLY A 16 -7.57 -12.02 18.28
CA GLY A 16 -7.30 -10.91 17.38
C GLY A 16 -6.47 -11.37 16.18
N PHE A 17 -6.86 -10.94 14.98
CA PHE A 17 -6.09 -11.16 13.76
C PHE A 17 -5.63 -9.81 13.21
N ALA A 18 -4.37 -9.73 12.79
CA ALA A 18 -3.81 -8.58 12.10
C ALA A 18 -3.32 -9.02 10.72
N VAL A 19 -3.71 -8.28 9.67
CA VAL A 19 -3.21 -8.50 8.31
C VAL A 19 -2.34 -7.31 7.95
N VAL A 20 -1.05 -7.57 7.72
CA VAL A 20 -0.09 -6.56 7.31
C VAL A 20 0.01 -6.58 5.78
N VAL A 21 -0.40 -5.49 5.13
CA VAL A 21 -0.24 -5.30 3.69
C VAL A 21 0.91 -4.31 3.47
N PRO A 22 2.04 -4.74 2.88
CA PRO A 22 3.16 -3.84 2.67
C PRO A 22 2.84 -2.79 1.59
N PRO A 23 3.43 -1.59 1.67
CA PRO A 23 3.34 -0.57 0.64
C PRO A 23 3.97 -1.07 -0.66
N VAL A 24 3.21 -1.03 -1.76
CA VAL A 24 3.61 -1.53 -3.08
C VAL A 24 3.20 -0.53 -4.14
N MET A 25 4.16 -0.19 -5.00
CA MET A 25 3.95 0.53 -6.24
C MET A 25 4.60 -0.25 -7.39
N ARG A 26 3.85 -0.45 -8.48
CA ARG A 26 4.34 -1.17 -9.67
C ARG A 26 4.14 -0.31 -10.90
N VAL A 27 5.11 -0.33 -11.80
CA VAL A 27 4.96 0.23 -13.15
C VAL A 27 4.30 -0.84 -14.01
N LEU A 28 3.13 -0.52 -14.56
CA LEU A 28 2.37 -1.38 -15.46
C LEU A 28 2.76 -1.15 -16.92
N GLN A 29 2.98 0.11 -17.30
CA GLN A 29 3.30 0.49 -18.67
C GLN A 29 4.17 1.74 -18.71
N VAL A 30 5.04 1.80 -19.71
CA VAL A 30 5.88 2.97 -20.02
C VAL A 30 5.62 3.36 -21.47
N THR A 31 5.21 4.60 -21.69
CA THR A 31 4.93 5.15 -23.01
C THR A 31 5.80 6.37 -23.25
N SER A 32 6.72 6.30 -24.21
CA SER A 32 7.52 7.45 -24.61
C SER A 32 6.67 8.44 -25.41
N LEU A 33 6.65 9.70 -25.01
CA LEU A 33 5.98 10.81 -25.67
C LEU A 33 7.02 11.78 -26.25
N LYS A 34 6.60 12.67 -27.17
CA LYS A 34 7.51 13.70 -27.73
C LYS A 34 8.09 14.64 -26.68
N ASP A 35 7.39 14.85 -25.57
CA ASP A 35 7.74 15.79 -24.49
C ASP A 35 8.12 15.08 -23.17
N GLY A 36 8.44 13.78 -23.21
CA GLY A 36 8.83 13.03 -22.01
C GLY A 36 8.34 11.58 -22.01
N VAL A 37 8.09 11.04 -20.83
CA VAL A 37 7.67 9.66 -20.64
C VAL A 37 6.43 9.63 -19.75
N GLU A 38 5.45 8.82 -20.16
CA GLU A 38 4.25 8.54 -19.42
C GLU A 38 4.35 7.15 -18.77
N TYR A 39 4.19 7.11 -17.45
CA TYR A 39 4.22 5.89 -16.65
C TYR A 39 2.81 5.57 -16.17
N ARG A 40 2.29 4.41 -16.53
CA ARG A 40 1.11 3.85 -15.90
C ARG A 40 1.56 3.02 -14.72
N ILE A 41 1.10 3.37 -13.53
CA ILE A 41 1.47 2.71 -12.28
C ILE A 41 0.24 2.18 -11.56
N TRP A 42 0.43 1.18 -10.70
CA TRP A 42 -0.54 0.75 -9.71
C TRP A 42 0.06 0.91 -8.32
N THR A 43 -0.71 1.45 -7.37
CA THR A 43 -0.29 1.62 -5.98
C THR A 43 -1.39 1.16 -5.03
N ASN A 44 -1.00 0.50 -3.94
CA ASN A 44 -1.91 0.18 -2.82
C ASN A 44 -1.84 1.22 -1.68
N THR A 45 -1.06 2.28 -1.84
CA THR A 45 -0.95 3.38 -0.88
C THR A 45 -1.52 4.67 -1.46
N ARG A 46 -1.91 5.61 -0.59
CA ARG A 46 -2.34 6.96 -0.98
C ARG A 46 -1.17 7.89 -1.28
N SER A 47 0.06 7.47 -1.03
CA SER A 47 1.26 8.22 -1.33
C SER A 47 2.40 7.30 -1.72
N ALA A 48 3.18 7.69 -2.71
CA ALA A 48 4.38 6.95 -3.10
C ALA A 48 5.46 7.91 -3.60
N PHE A 49 6.71 7.55 -3.36
CA PHE A 49 7.85 8.25 -3.94
C PHE A 49 8.15 7.67 -5.32
N PHE A 50 8.21 8.53 -6.32
CA PHE A 50 8.57 8.18 -7.69
C PHE A 50 9.50 9.24 -8.27
N ASN A 51 10.64 8.82 -8.81
CA ASN A 51 11.66 9.70 -9.36
C ASN A 51 12.03 10.89 -8.43
N GLY A 52 12.21 10.61 -7.13
CA GLY A 52 12.55 11.64 -6.13
C GLY A 52 11.43 12.61 -5.77
N ARG A 53 10.20 12.42 -6.26
CA ARG A 53 9.02 13.21 -5.89
C ARG A 53 7.99 12.36 -5.15
N GLU A 54 7.41 12.92 -4.10
CA GLU A 54 6.23 12.34 -3.46
C GLU A 54 5.00 12.62 -4.34
N TYR A 55 4.29 11.56 -4.71
CA TYR A 55 3.00 11.63 -5.37
C TYR A 55 1.92 11.24 -4.38
N ARG A 56 0.87 12.06 -4.30
CA ARG A 56 -0.33 11.78 -3.48
C ARG A 56 -1.48 11.42 -4.39
N PHE A 57 -2.14 10.32 -4.05
CA PHE A 57 -3.22 9.72 -4.80
C PHE A 57 -4.51 9.82 -3.98
N PRO A 58 -5.64 10.20 -4.60
CA PRO A 58 -6.91 10.30 -3.88
C PRO A 58 -7.43 8.93 -3.41
N LYS A 59 -7.08 7.85 -4.12
CA LYS A 59 -7.46 6.46 -3.81
C LYS A 59 -6.34 5.48 -4.18
N VAL A 60 -6.41 4.26 -3.67
CA VAL A 60 -5.56 3.17 -4.16
C VAL A 60 -5.99 2.76 -5.57
N GLY A 61 -5.05 2.30 -6.39
CA GLY A 61 -5.31 1.82 -7.74
C GLY A 61 -4.34 2.34 -8.78
N GLU A 62 -4.84 2.49 -10.00
CA GLU A 62 -4.03 2.82 -11.18
C GLU A 62 -3.99 4.32 -11.46
N TYR A 63 -2.80 4.83 -11.79
CA TYR A 63 -2.56 6.23 -12.12
C TYR A 63 -1.57 6.38 -13.26
N THR A 64 -1.67 7.51 -13.95
CA THR A 64 -0.76 7.89 -15.02
C THR A 64 0.12 9.05 -14.54
N LEU A 65 1.43 8.85 -14.51
CA LEU A 65 2.43 9.84 -14.16
C LEU A 65 3.15 10.31 -15.42
N LYS A 66 3.05 11.60 -15.74
CA LYS A 66 3.82 12.21 -16.82
C LYS A 66 5.09 12.81 -16.26
N MET A 67 6.22 12.44 -16.86
CA MET A 67 7.52 12.96 -16.50
C MET A 67 8.19 13.61 -17.71
N PRO A 68 8.70 14.84 -17.57
CA PRO A 68 9.35 15.56 -18.67
C PRO A 68 10.73 14.98 -19.05
N SER A 69 11.24 13.99 -18.31
CA SER A 69 12.56 13.38 -18.58
C SER A 69 12.56 11.91 -18.19
N SER A 70 13.18 11.06 -19.01
CA SER A 70 13.36 9.63 -18.72
C SER A 70 14.22 9.49 -17.44
N PRO A 71 13.73 8.82 -16.39
CA PRO A 71 14.46 8.63 -15.14
C PRO A 71 15.67 7.73 -15.37
N GLN A 72 16.85 8.24 -15.03
CA GLN A 72 18.10 7.44 -14.99
C GLN A 72 18.33 6.74 -13.63
N GLY A 73 17.41 6.79 -12.67
CA GLY A 73 17.73 6.39 -11.30
C GLY A 73 16.57 5.87 -10.47
N THR A 74 16.74 4.62 -10.03
CA THR A 74 16.31 3.98 -8.77
C THR A 74 14.90 4.29 -8.23
N TYR A 75 14.04 3.27 -8.24
CA TYR A 75 12.73 3.28 -7.60
C TYR A 75 12.87 3.01 -6.08
N LEU A 76 12.58 4.01 -5.24
CA LEU A 76 12.54 3.86 -3.78
C LEU A 76 11.08 3.95 -3.29
N ILE A 77 10.56 2.84 -2.77
CA ILE A 77 9.23 2.77 -2.17
C ILE A 77 9.40 2.92 -0.65
N HIS A 78 9.03 4.06 -0.09
CA HIS A 78 8.84 4.21 1.36
C HIS A 78 7.34 4.23 1.67
N GLY A 79 6.88 3.29 2.49
CA GLY A 79 5.64 3.45 3.23
C GLY A 79 5.95 4.00 4.61
N LEU A 80 5.20 5.04 4.99
CA LEU A 80 5.09 5.53 6.35
C LEU A 80 3.95 4.79 7.06
#